data_AF-A0A9D7D3F5-F1
#
_entry.id   AF-A0A9D7D3F5-F1
#
_cell.length_a   1.000
_cell.length_b   1.000
_cell.length_c   1.000
_cell.angle_alpha   90.00
_cell.angle_beta   90.00
_cell.angle_gamma   90.00
#
_symmetry.space_group_name_H-M   'P 1'
#
loop_
_entity.id
_entity.type
_entity.pdbx_description
1 polymer ?
#
loop_
_entity_poly.entity_id
_entity_poly.type
_entity_poly.pdbx_seq_one_letter_code
_entity_poly.pdbx_strand_id
1 'polypeptide(L)'
;MSILGRRIDTFWYMPATASRLAHVRLLVGAYSVVYLLITAKNFLAATTFGAERFAPVGPMTALTAPPPALLVHLAFAAAIATGCAFTAGFRYRVSGPLHALLVLALTSYRSSWGMLFHTENLLALHLVLLGVAPAADALSMDALRRARTRASGARAHAEEVADGRYGWCLRAAS
;
A
#
# COMPACT_ATOMS: atom_id res chain seq x y z
N MET A 1 1.77 37.13 -0.96
CA MET A 1 2.69 35.96 -0.95
C MET A 1 3.95 36.31 -1.71
N SER A 2 5.12 36.29 -1.06
CA SER A 2 6.40 36.76 -1.65
C SER A 2 6.87 35.86 -2.81
N ILE A 3 7.64 36.42 -3.75
CA ILE A 3 8.22 35.69 -4.91
C ILE A 3 9.12 34.54 -4.43
N LEU A 4 9.81 34.73 -3.30
CA LEU A 4 10.63 33.72 -2.66
C LEU A 4 9.78 32.53 -2.18
N GLY A 5 8.62 32.81 -1.58
CA GLY A 5 7.66 31.79 -1.16
C GLY A 5 7.19 30.93 -2.33
N ARG A 6 6.81 31.53 -3.47
CA ARG A 6 6.38 30.78 -4.67
C ARG A 6 7.49 29.92 -5.27
N ARG A 7 8.74 30.37 -5.26
CA ARG A 7 9.88 29.60 -5.81
C ARG A 7 10.21 28.39 -4.95
N ILE A 8 10.19 28.55 -3.62
CA ILE A 8 10.32 27.44 -2.67
C ILE A 8 9.16 26.47 -2.89
N ASP A 9 7.93 26.96 -2.97
CA ASP A 9 6.74 26.14 -3.19
C ASP A 9 6.85 25.35 -4.51
N THR A 10 7.25 25.98 -5.60
CA THR A 10 7.37 25.31 -6.91
C THR A 10 8.53 24.29 -6.96
N PHE A 11 9.60 24.54 -6.20
CA PHE A 11 10.74 23.64 -6.11
C PHE A 11 10.43 22.41 -5.25
N TRP A 12 9.77 22.59 -4.11
CA TRP A 12 9.38 21.51 -3.20
C TRP A 12 8.11 20.76 -3.64
N TYR A 13 7.16 21.46 -4.29
CA TYR A 13 5.92 20.92 -4.85
C TYR A 13 5.94 20.87 -6.38
N MET A 14 7.07 20.50 -6.97
CA MET A 14 7.05 20.13 -8.40
C MET A 14 5.99 19.04 -8.58
N PRO A 15 5.00 19.20 -9.47
CA PRO A 15 3.90 18.24 -9.61
C PRO A 15 4.49 16.87 -9.95
N ALA A 16 4.57 16.00 -8.93
CA ALA A 16 5.11 14.67 -9.08
C ALA A 16 4.18 13.92 -10.02
N THR A 17 4.67 13.62 -11.22
CA THR A 17 3.92 12.88 -12.22
C THR A 17 3.46 11.58 -11.56
N ALA A 18 2.17 11.23 -11.67
CA ALA A 18 1.58 10.08 -10.97
C ALA A 18 2.35 8.76 -11.20
N SER A 19 3.07 8.67 -12.33
CA SER A 19 4.03 7.60 -12.64
C SER A 19 5.16 7.45 -11.60
N ARG A 20 5.77 8.53 -11.11
CA ARG A 20 6.89 8.47 -10.13
C ARG A 20 6.44 7.81 -8.82
N LEU A 21 5.27 8.21 -8.32
CA LEU A 21 4.73 7.64 -7.09
C LEU A 21 4.38 6.15 -7.25
N ALA A 22 3.92 5.75 -8.43
CA ALA A 22 3.66 4.36 -8.72
C ALA A 22 4.93 3.49 -8.82
N HIS A 23 6.07 4.04 -9.27
CA HIS A 23 7.37 3.35 -9.21
C HIS A 23 7.86 3.21 -7.77
N VAL A 24 7.75 4.26 -6.95
CA VAL A 24 8.07 4.20 -5.52
C VAL A 24 7.22 3.12 -4.83
N ARG A 25 5.92 3.05 -5.13
CA ARG A 25 5.03 1.99 -4.64
C ARG A 25 5.52 0.59 -5.02
N LEU A 26 5.89 0.37 -6.29
CA LEU A 26 6.41 -0.92 -6.75
C LEU A 26 7.68 -1.31 -6.00
N LEU A 27 8.64 -0.38 -5.87
CA LEU A 27 9.91 -0.61 -5.18
C LEU A 27 9.70 -0.89 -3.69
N VAL A 28 8.91 -0.06 -3.01
CA VAL A 28 8.65 -0.20 -1.57
C VAL A 28 7.83 -1.46 -1.28
N GLY A 29 6.82 -1.78 -2.10
CA GLY A 29 6.04 -3.01 -1.97
C GLY A 29 6.85 -4.27 -2.24
N ALA A 30 7.70 -4.27 -3.28
CA ALA A 30 8.58 -5.39 -3.54
C ALA A 30 9.60 -5.57 -2.41
N TYR A 31 10.19 -4.46 -1.94
CA TYR A 31 11.11 -4.47 -0.82
C TYR A 31 10.46 -5.00 0.45
N SER A 32 9.23 -4.61 0.78
CA SER A 32 8.53 -5.10 1.98
C SER A 32 8.30 -6.60 1.93
N VAL A 33 7.91 -7.16 0.79
CA VAL A 33 7.73 -8.60 0.60
C VAL A 33 9.06 -9.33 0.75
N VAL A 34 10.13 -8.87 0.10
CA VAL A 34 11.46 -9.47 0.20
C VAL A 34 11.96 -9.42 1.64
N TYR A 35 11.80 -8.27 2.30
CA TYR A 35 12.16 -8.08 3.70
C TYR A 35 11.43 -9.07 4.62
N LEU A 36 10.10 -9.25 4.45
CA LEU A 36 9.33 -10.24 5.21
C LEU A 36 9.86 -11.65 4.96
N LEU A 37 10.10 -12.04 3.71
CA LEU A 37 10.62 -13.38 3.37
C LEU A 37 11.99 -13.67 3.99
N ILE A 38 12.91 -12.71 3.95
CA ILE A 38 14.24 -12.85 4.57
C ILE A 38 14.13 -12.96 6.09
N THR A 39 13.22 -12.20 6.70
CA THR A 39 13.03 -12.17 8.16
C THR A 39 12.06 -13.24 8.67
N ALA A 40 11.49 -14.08 7.80
CA ALA A 40 10.47 -15.06 8.14
C ALA A 40 10.89 -15.96 9.31
N LYS A 41 12.12 -16.48 9.29
CA LYS A 41 12.63 -17.34 10.37
C LYS A 41 12.61 -16.63 11.74
N ASN A 42 12.91 -15.34 11.78
CA ASN A 42 12.92 -14.57 13.03
C ASN A 42 11.48 -14.39 13.56
N PHE A 43 10.52 -14.12 12.67
CA PHE A 43 9.12 -14.00 13.03
C PHE A 43 8.54 -15.30 13.56
N LEU A 44 8.82 -16.41 12.89
CA LEU A 44 8.35 -17.74 13.29
C LEU A 44 9.01 -18.19 14.60
N ALA A 45 10.32 -17.97 14.77
CA ALA A 45 11.03 -18.31 16.00
C ALA A 45 10.51 -17.50 17.21
N ALA A 46 10.11 -16.24 17.02
CA ALA A 46 9.55 -15.44 18.11
C ALA A 46 8.23 -16.00 18.67
N THR A 47 7.52 -16.88 17.95
CA THR A 47 6.29 -17.51 18.45
C THR A 47 6.52 -18.60 19.50
N THR A 48 7.77 -19.07 19.65
CA THR A 48 8.13 -20.11 20.63
C THR A 48 8.73 -19.55 21.91
N PHE A 49 8.90 -18.23 22.01
CA PHE A 49 9.44 -17.58 23.19
C PHE A 49 8.44 -17.60 24.34
N GLY A 50 8.94 -17.74 25.57
CA GLY A 50 8.11 -17.75 26.76
C GLY A 50 7.36 -16.43 26.94
N ALA A 51 6.09 -16.51 27.33
CA ALA A 51 5.20 -15.35 27.44
C ALA A 51 5.69 -14.31 28.46
N GLU A 52 6.50 -14.72 29.43
CA GLU A 52 7.12 -13.86 30.45
C GLU A 52 8.11 -12.84 29.88
N ARG A 53 8.60 -13.07 28.66
CA ARG A 53 9.54 -12.16 27.97
C ARG A 53 8.84 -11.18 27.03
N PHE A 54 7.51 -11.25 26.91
CA PHE A 54 6.76 -10.38 26.03
C PHE A 54 6.64 -8.98 26.65
N ALA A 55 7.32 -8.01 26.05
CA ALA A 55 7.28 -6.61 26.44
C ALA A 55 6.58 -5.80 25.34
N PRO A 56 5.24 -5.67 25.38
CA PRO A 56 4.48 -5.14 24.25
C PRO A 56 4.86 -3.69 23.91
N VAL A 57 5.08 -3.42 22.62
CA VAL A 57 5.43 -2.08 22.10
C VAL A 57 4.44 -1.64 21.01
N GLY A 58 4.13 -0.34 20.97
CA GLY A 58 3.25 0.24 19.95
C GLY A 58 1.82 -0.30 20.04
N PRO A 59 1.17 -0.70 18.93
CA PRO A 59 -0.17 -1.29 18.93
C PRO A 59 -0.31 -2.55 19.80
N MET A 60 0.79 -3.26 20.07
CA MET A 60 0.77 -4.46 20.91
C MET A 60 0.55 -4.16 22.39
N THR A 61 0.69 -2.89 22.83
CA THR A 61 0.42 -2.47 24.22
C THR A 61 -1.05 -2.66 24.65
N ALA A 62 -1.96 -2.83 23.71
CA ALA A 62 -3.35 -3.20 23.98
C ALA A 62 -3.50 -4.67 24.42
N LEU A 63 -2.46 -5.50 24.26
CA LEU A 63 -2.47 -6.91 24.62
C LEU A 63 -1.73 -7.13 25.95
N THR A 64 -2.31 -7.94 26.82
CA THR A 64 -1.72 -8.35 28.10
C THR A 64 -0.85 -9.60 28.00
N ALA A 65 -0.98 -10.35 26.89
CA ALA A 65 -0.25 -11.58 26.62
C ALA A 65 0.10 -11.64 25.12
N PRO A 66 1.16 -12.39 24.72
CA PRO A 66 1.50 -12.52 23.31
C PRO A 66 0.35 -13.20 22.55
N PRO A 67 0.10 -12.79 21.29
CA PRO A 67 -0.89 -13.43 20.45
C PRO A 67 -0.54 -14.91 20.21
N PRO A 68 -1.55 -15.79 20.01
CA PRO A 68 -1.30 -17.19 19.68
C PRO A 68 -0.45 -17.34 18.42
N ALA A 69 0.45 -18.33 18.40
CA ALA A 69 1.36 -18.59 17.26
C ALA A 69 0.61 -18.70 15.91
N LEU A 70 -0.57 -19.34 15.90
CA LEU A 70 -1.41 -19.44 14.72
C LEU A 70 -1.81 -18.07 14.17
N LEU A 71 -2.18 -17.12 15.04
CA LEU A 71 -2.56 -15.78 14.62
C LEU A 71 -1.38 -15.04 13.99
N VAL A 72 -0.17 -15.20 14.55
CA VAL A 72 1.05 -14.62 13.99
C VAL A 72 1.37 -15.23 12.61
N HIS A 73 1.25 -16.55 12.46
CA HIS A 73 1.45 -17.23 11.17
C HIS A 73 0.45 -16.76 10.10
N LEU A 74 -0.83 -16.66 10.45
CA LEU A 74 -1.86 -16.16 9.56
C LEU A 74 -1.64 -14.70 9.19
N ALA A 75 -1.29 -13.84 10.15
CA ALA A 75 -0.95 -12.45 9.89
C ALA A 75 0.26 -12.30 8.96
N PHE A 76 1.29 -13.13 9.16
CA PHE A 76 2.48 -13.15 8.31
C PHE A 76 2.17 -13.60 6.87
N ALA A 77 1.41 -14.69 6.71
CA ALA A 77 0.96 -15.16 5.40
C ALA A 77 0.07 -14.12 4.69
N ALA A 78 -0.85 -13.48 5.44
CA ALA A 78 -1.68 -12.40 4.94
C ALA A 78 -0.84 -11.17 4.55
N ALA A 79 0.22 -10.83 5.29
CA ALA A 79 1.11 -9.72 4.98
C ALA A 79 1.84 -9.95 3.65
N ILE A 80 2.31 -11.16 3.37
CA ILE A 80 2.92 -11.52 2.08
C ILE A 80 1.88 -11.42 0.96
N ALA A 81 0.71 -12.03 1.12
CA ALA A 81 -0.34 -12.03 0.10
C ALA A 81 -0.80 -10.60 -0.24
N THR A 82 -1.03 -9.78 0.78
CA THR A 82 -1.42 -8.37 0.62
C THR A 82 -0.28 -7.51 0.09
N GLY A 83 0.97 -7.81 0.41
CA GLY A 83 2.15 -7.13 -0.15
C GLY A 83 2.33 -7.40 -1.64
N CYS A 84 2.13 -8.65 -2.07
CA CYS A 84 2.07 -9.00 -3.50
C CYS A 84 0.93 -8.26 -4.21
N ALA A 85 -0.27 -8.24 -3.62
CA ALA A 85 -1.41 -7.51 -4.16
C ALA A 85 -1.17 -5.98 -4.21
N PHE A 86 -0.56 -5.41 -3.17
CA PHE A 86 -0.19 -4.00 -3.07
C PHE A 86 0.82 -3.62 -4.15
N THR A 87 1.85 -4.45 -4.36
CA THR A 87 2.87 -4.27 -5.39
C THR A 87 2.24 -4.33 -6.78
N ALA A 88 1.44 -5.38 -7.05
CA ALA A 88 0.74 -5.53 -8.31
C ALA A 88 -0.35 -4.45 -8.52
N GLY A 89 -0.82 -3.78 -7.46
CA GLY A 89 -1.92 -2.81 -7.53
C GLY A 89 -3.27 -3.47 -7.76
N PHE A 90 -3.46 -4.66 -7.19
CA PHE A 90 -4.72 -5.38 -7.17
C PHE A 90 -5.53 -4.97 -5.94
N ARG A 91 -6.77 -4.51 -6.13
CA ARG A 91 -7.67 -3.99 -5.08
C ARG A 91 -6.98 -2.99 -4.16
N TYR A 92 -6.24 -2.05 -4.74
CA TYR A 92 -5.29 -1.19 -4.01
C TYR A 92 -5.90 -0.47 -2.80
N ARG A 93 -7.14 0.02 -2.95
CA ARG A 93 -7.91 0.68 -1.87
C ARG A 93 -8.08 -0.19 -0.61
N VAL A 94 -7.92 -1.50 -0.74
CA VAL A 94 -7.99 -2.45 0.36
C VAL A 94 -6.61 -3.03 0.66
N SER A 95 -5.87 -3.46 -0.37
CA SER A 95 -4.56 -4.11 -0.19
C SER A 95 -3.50 -3.18 0.39
N GLY A 96 -3.53 -1.88 0.05
CA GLY A 96 -2.60 -0.90 0.62
C GLY A 96 -2.77 -0.69 2.11
N PRO A 97 -3.94 -0.22 2.58
CA PRO A 97 -4.18 -0.05 4.02
C PRO A 97 -4.00 -1.35 4.80
N LEU A 98 -4.48 -2.48 4.26
CA LEU A 98 -4.36 -3.78 4.93
C LEU A 98 -2.90 -4.23 5.05
N HIS A 99 -2.11 -4.13 3.97
CA HIS A 99 -0.69 -4.49 4.01
C HIS A 99 0.09 -3.59 4.99
N ALA A 100 -0.18 -2.28 4.99
CA ALA A 100 0.45 -1.34 5.91
C ALA A 100 0.16 -1.68 7.38
N LEU A 101 -1.11 -1.97 7.71
CA LEU A 101 -1.52 -2.37 9.06
C LEU A 101 -0.88 -3.69 9.49
N LEU A 102 -0.84 -4.69 8.60
CA LEU A 102 -0.23 -5.99 8.89
C LEU A 102 1.28 -5.87 9.12
N VAL A 103 1.99 -5.10 8.28
CA VAL A 103 3.42 -4.86 8.48
C VAL A 103 3.68 -4.12 9.78
N LEU A 104 2.90 -3.09 10.09
CA LEU A 104 3.02 -2.35 11.36
C LEU A 104 2.79 -3.27 12.57
N ALA A 105 1.76 -4.12 12.52
CA ALA A 105 1.47 -5.07 13.60
C ALA A 105 2.61 -6.09 13.78
N LEU A 106 3.14 -6.63 12.69
CA LEU A 106 4.25 -7.58 12.71
C LEU A 106 5.54 -6.94 13.24
N THR A 107 5.96 -5.78 12.73
CA THR A 107 7.18 -5.11 13.22
C THR A 107 7.06 -4.71 14.71
N SER A 108 5.86 -4.33 15.15
CA SER A 108 5.57 -4.07 16.56
C SER A 108 5.64 -5.33 17.43
N TYR A 109 5.08 -6.44 16.94
CA TYR A 109 5.20 -7.75 17.60
C TYR A 109 6.67 -8.15 17.76
N ARG A 110 7.48 -8.02 16.70
CA ARG A 110 8.92 -8.33 16.76
C ARG A 110 9.68 -7.42 17.73
N SER A 111 9.37 -6.12 17.72
CA SER A 111 9.95 -5.15 18.66
C SER A 111 9.62 -5.48 20.12
N SER A 112 8.49 -6.16 20.35
CA SER A 112 8.05 -6.58 21.70
C SER A 112 8.90 -7.70 22.31
N TRP A 113 9.80 -8.30 21.52
CA TRP A 113 10.75 -9.33 21.97
C TRP A 113 12.19 -8.82 22.09
N GLY A 114 12.38 -7.49 22.17
CA GLY A 114 13.70 -6.87 22.39
C GLY A 114 14.54 -6.64 21.13
N MET A 115 14.04 -6.97 19.94
CA MET A 115 14.68 -6.61 18.67
C MET A 115 14.22 -5.23 18.18
N LEU A 116 14.74 -4.16 18.78
CA LEU A 116 14.48 -2.79 18.34
C LEU A 116 15.31 -2.45 17.10
N PHE A 117 14.79 -2.76 15.92
CA PHE A 117 15.34 -2.26 14.66
C PHE A 117 14.54 -1.04 14.20
N HIS A 118 15.04 0.17 14.49
CA HIS A 118 14.39 1.42 14.10
C HIS A 118 14.15 1.56 12.58
N THR A 119 14.92 0.83 11.76
CA THR A 119 14.78 0.78 10.30
C THR A 119 13.46 0.16 9.85
N GLU A 120 12.88 -0.75 10.63
CA GLU A 120 11.64 -1.45 10.29
C GLU A 120 10.42 -0.52 10.46
N ASN A 121 10.50 0.43 11.39
CA ASN A 121 9.47 1.45 11.58
C ASN A 121 9.45 2.46 10.44
N LEU A 122 10.61 2.78 9.85
CA LEU A 122 10.68 3.63 8.65
C LEU A 122 9.99 2.95 7.47
N LEU A 123 10.19 1.64 7.27
CA LEU A 123 9.49 0.87 6.25
C LEU A 123 7.97 0.89 6.46
N ALA A 124 7.51 0.63 7.69
CA ALA A 124 6.09 0.66 8.02
C ALA A 124 5.45 2.03 7.75
N LEU A 125 6.13 3.12 8.11
CA LEU A 125 5.66 4.49 7.84
C LEU A 125 5.56 4.78 6.35
N HIS A 126 6.52 4.35 5.53
CA HIS A 126 6.45 4.50 4.07
C HIS A 126 5.25 3.74 3.49
N LEU A 127 4.98 2.53 3.99
CA LEU A 127 3.83 1.74 3.54
C LEU A 127 2.50 2.37 3.95
N VAL A 128 2.39 2.94 5.15
CA VAL A 128 1.19 3.67 5.59
C VAL A 128 0.96 4.89 4.70
N LEU A 129 1.99 5.72 4.49
CA LEU A 129 1.90 6.91 3.65
C LEU A 129 1.51 6.56 2.21
N LEU A 130 2.14 5.55 1.62
CA LEU A 130 1.84 5.13 0.26
C LEU A 130 0.46 4.47 0.17
N GLY A 131 0.12 3.57 1.09
CA GLY A 131 -1.15 2.82 1.09
C GLY A 131 -2.41 3.69 1.25
N VAL A 132 -2.27 4.90 1.79
CA VAL A 132 -3.35 5.88 1.92
C VAL A 132 -3.33 6.91 0.78
N ALA A 133 -2.21 7.09 0.07
CA ALA A 133 -2.06 8.11 -0.97
C ALA A 133 -2.83 7.75 -2.27
N PRO A 134 -3.87 8.52 -2.66
CA PRO A 134 -4.66 8.24 -3.87
C PRO A 134 -3.86 8.30 -5.17
N ALA A 135 -2.76 9.06 -5.18
CA ALA A 135 -1.92 9.24 -6.36
C ALA A 135 -1.09 7.98 -6.71
N ALA A 136 -0.95 7.03 -5.78
CA ALA A 136 -0.20 5.79 -5.99
C ALA A 136 -0.97 4.78 -6.87
N ASP A 137 -2.27 5.01 -7.09
CA ASP A 137 -3.16 4.16 -7.88
C ASP A 137 -3.00 4.30 -9.40
N ALA A 138 -2.20 5.25 -9.89
CA ALA A 138 -2.17 5.61 -11.31
C ALA A 138 -1.66 4.49 -12.24
N LEU A 139 -0.78 3.60 -11.76
CA LEU A 139 -0.36 2.39 -12.48
C LEU A 139 -0.93 1.09 -11.88
N SER A 140 -2.00 1.17 -11.08
CA SER A 140 -2.65 -0.02 -10.51
C SER A 140 -3.31 -0.86 -11.61
N MET A 141 -3.31 -2.18 -11.45
CA MET A 141 -4.07 -3.08 -12.33
C MET A 141 -5.57 -2.72 -12.36
N ASP A 142 -6.12 -2.20 -11.26
CA ASP A 142 -7.51 -1.74 -11.20
C ASP A 142 -7.75 -0.48 -12.06
N ALA A 143 -6.80 0.46 -12.11
CA ALA A 143 -6.87 1.61 -13.01
C ALA A 143 -6.78 1.18 -14.48
N LEU A 144 -5.85 0.26 -14.80
CA LEU A 144 -5.68 -0.31 -16.14
C LEU A 144 -6.89 -1.12 -16.59
N ARG A 145 -7.47 -1.95 -15.71
CA ARG A 145 -8.70 -2.70 -16.00
C ARG A 145 -9.89 -1.77 -16.22
N ARG A 146 -10.08 -0.74 -15.38
CA ARG A 146 -11.13 0.28 -15.57
C ARG A 146 -10.99 1.03 -16.88
N ALA A 147 -9.76 1.38 -17.27
CA ALA A 147 -9.47 2.03 -18.55
C ALA A 147 -9.80 1.09 -19.74
N ARG A 148 -9.41 -0.19 -19.67
CA ARG A 148 -9.75 -1.19 -20.69
C ARG A 148 -11.25 -1.46 -20.79
N THR A 149 -11.96 -1.66 -19.68
CA THR A 149 -13.43 -1.85 -19.73
C THR A 149 -14.16 -0.64 -20.27
N ARG A 150 -13.69 0.59 -20.00
CA ARG A 150 -14.23 1.80 -20.62
C ARG A 150 -13.95 1.87 -22.12
N ALA A 151 -12.76 1.48 -22.58
CA ALA A 151 -12.42 1.45 -24.01
C ALA A 151 -13.16 0.33 -24.77
N SER A 152 -13.30 -0.85 -24.17
CA SER A 152 -14.09 -1.96 -24.71
C SER A 152 -15.58 -1.66 -24.70
N GLY A 153 -16.09 -1.04 -23.63
CA GLY A 153 -17.46 -0.55 -23.55
C GLY A 153 -17.73 0.57 -24.56
N ALA A 154 -16.79 1.49 -24.77
CA ALA A 154 -16.89 2.52 -25.81
C ALA A 154 -16.89 1.92 -27.23
N ARG A 155 -16.17 0.81 -27.47
CA ARG A 155 -16.21 0.08 -28.76
C ARG A 155 -17.52 -0.68 -28.95
N ALA A 156 -17.99 -1.41 -27.95
CA ALA A 156 -19.27 -2.14 -28.03
C ALA A 156 -20.47 -1.17 -28.13
N HIS A 157 -20.42 -0.05 -27.41
CA HIS A 157 -21.43 1.00 -27.47
C HIS A 157 -21.31 1.83 -28.76
N ALA A 158 -20.15 1.91 -29.43
CA ALA A 158 -20.04 2.48 -30.78
C ALA A 158 -20.64 1.56 -31.86
N GLU A 159 -20.74 0.25 -31.59
CA GLU A 159 -21.38 -0.74 -32.45
C GLU A 159 -22.91 -0.79 -32.22
N GLU A 160 -23.38 -0.50 -31.00
CA GLU A 160 -24.80 -0.51 -30.62
C GLU A 160 -25.48 0.88 -30.72
N VAL A 161 -24.74 2.00 -30.64
CA VAL A 161 -25.29 3.37 -30.55
C VAL A 161 -24.91 4.24 -31.75
N ALA A 162 -25.50 3.85 -32.88
CA ALA A 162 -26.23 4.78 -33.74
C ALA A 162 -27.44 5.47 -33.03
N ASP A 163 -27.52 5.41 -31.69
CA ASP A 163 -28.62 5.90 -30.86
C ASP A 163 -28.19 7.02 -29.88
N GLY A 164 -28.00 8.22 -30.42
CA GLY A 164 -28.51 9.48 -29.86
C GLY A 164 -28.02 10.03 -28.51
N ARG A 165 -27.27 9.31 -27.66
CA ARG A 165 -27.01 9.79 -26.27
C ARG A 165 -25.71 10.57 -26.02
N TYR A 166 -24.81 10.69 -27.00
CA TYR A 166 -23.57 11.47 -26.85
C TYR A 166 -23.43 12.64 -27.85
N GLY A 167 -24.50 13.02 -28.54
CA GLY A 167 -24.49 14.09 -29.55
C GLY A 167 -24.36 15.54 -29.03
N TRP A 168 -24.12 15.77 -27.74
CA TRP A 168 -24.14 17.13 -27.18
C TRP A 168 -22.77 17.81 -27.10
N CYS A 169 -21.64 17.08 -27.10
CA CYS A 169 -20.32 17.72 -27.00
C CYS A 169 -19.78 18.28 -28.33
N LEU A 170 -20.41 17.99 -29.48
CA LEU A 170 -19.99 18.49 -30.79
C LEU A 170 -20.78 19.73 -31.28
N ARG A 171 -21.85 20.14 -30.57
CA ARG A 171 -22.68 21.30 -30.97
C ARG A 171 -22.41 22.59 -30.17
N ALA A 172 -21.45 22.59 -29.25
CA ALA A 172 -21.02 23.77 -28.49
C ALA A 172 -19.78 24.47 -29.09
N ALA A 173 -19.31 24.01 -30.25
CA ALA A 173 -18.16 24.56 -30.97
C ALA A 173 -18.52 24.99 -32.41
N SER A 174 -19.70 25.56 -32.59
CA SER A 174 -20.11 26.34 -33.77
C SER A 174 -20.79 27.62 -33.33
#